data_AF-A0A956P915-F1
#
_entry.id   AF-A0A956P915-F1
#
_cell.length_a   1.000
_cell.length_b   1.000
_cell.length_c   1.000
_cell.angle_alpha   90.00
_cell.angle_beta   90.00
_cell.angle_gamma   90.00
#
_symmetry.space_group_name_H-M   'P 1'
#
loop_
_entity.id
_entity.type
_entity.pdbx_description
1 polymer ?
#
loop_
_entity_poly.entity_id
_entity_poly.type
_entity_poly.pdbx_seq_one_letter_code
_entity_poly.pdbx_strand_id
1 'polypeptide(L)'
;MTDQKPEKKSDRDWSTRVGTVKAGSIETFTTKGGEEALRAIVVNAEGKESIVEAFGAPAQEKLRAAADANKPMVFRGPAYFTEGNVPHVMIATVSAQAEPKADAPAKTAEEIEAEKAARAEANKARAAERNASRVAVEAGSVGIGDTVEKDGVKHEVNHVGETFERDGKQVAYAYFGELGAELAAKAAEKAKEEDASPSM
;
A
#
# COMPACT_ATOMS: atom_id res chain seq x y z
N MET A 1 -19.97 10.50 39.20
CA MET A 1 -18.65 10.11 38.64
C MET A 1 -18.95 9.37 37.36
N THR A 2 -18.74 10.00 36.22
CA THR A 2 -19.00 9.41 34.91
C THR A 2 -17.81 8.53 34.54
N ASP A 3 -18.02 7.22 34.51
CA ASP A 3 -17.11 6.23 33.95
C ASP A 3 -16.82 6.56 32.47
N GLN A 4 -15.79 7.36 32.22
CA GLN A 4 -15.19 7.47 30.90
C GLN A 4 -14.39 6.20 30.65
N LYS A 5 -15.00 5.31 29.86
CA LYS A 5 -14.38 4.14 29.24
C LYS A 5 -13.03 4.57 28.63
N PRO A 6 -11.90 3.88 28.93
CA PRO A 6 -10.63 4.23 28.32
C PRO A 6 -10.74 4.01 26.80
N GLU A 7 -10.72 5.10 26.04
CA GLU A 7 -10.65 5.04 24.58
C GLU A 7 -9.44 4.19 24.19
N LYS A 8 -9.67 3.22 23.30
CA LYS A 8 -8.59 2.42 22.74
C LYS A 8 -7.59 3.37 22.09
N LYS A 9 -6.30 3.22 22.41
CA LYS A 9 -5.18 4.00 21.83
C LYS A 9 -5.10 3.96 20.28
N SER A 10 -5.93 3.17 19.60
CA SER A 10 -5.91 2.96 18.14
C SER A 10 -6.67 4.00 17.33
N ASP A 11 -7.55 4.81 17.94
CA ASP A 11 -8.50 5.64 17.18
C ASP A 11 -8.09 7.12 17.12
N ARG A 12 -6.81 7.45 17.26
CA ARG A 12 -6.36 8.79 16.88
C ARG A 12 -6.45 8.89 15.36
N ASP A 13 -7.47 9.57 14.88
CA ASP A 13 -7.66 9.86 13.45
C ASP A 13 -6.34 10.30 12.82
N TRP A 14 -5.84 9.52 11.87
CA TRP A 14 -4.64 9.88 11.13
C TRP A 14 -4.98 11.01 10.15
N SER A 15 -4.22 12.11 10.21
CA SER A 15 -4.38 13.23 9.30
C SER A 15 -3.12 13.44 8.46
N THR A 16 -3.33 14.00 7.28
CA THR A 16 -2.28 14.41 6.35
C THR A 16 -2.31 15.93 6.20
N ARG A 17 -1.15 16.60 6.31
CA ARG A 17 -0.95 18.00 5.94
C ARG A 17 0.04 18.07 4.80
N VAL A 18 -0.31 18.81 3.76
CA VAL A 18 0.54 18.99 2.59
C VAL A 18 0.85 20.48 2.48
N GLY A 19 2.13 20.81 2.44
CA GLY A 19 2.56 22.20 2.34
C GLY A 19 4.02 22.41 2.66
N THR A 20 4.44 23.66 2.66
CA THR A 20 5.81 24.07 2.98
C THR A 20 5.86 24.57 4.41
N VAL A 21 6.92 24.25 5.14
CA VAL A 21 7.14 24.84 6.48
C VAL A 21 7.39 26.33 6.32
N LYS A 22 6.62 27.16 7.03
CA LYS A 22 6.78 28.61 7.02
C LYS A 22 8.14 28.98 7.60
N ALA A 23 8.93 29.76 6.86
CA ALA A 23 10.26 30.18 7.30
C ALA A 23 10.20 30.87 8.67
N GLY A 24 11.09 30.48 9.58
CA GLY A 24 11.16 31.02 10.94
C GLY A 24 10.03 30.59 11.88
N SER A 25 9.15 29.66 11.49
CA SER A 25 8.03 29.20 12.33
C SER A 25 8.34 28.02 13.27
N ILE A 26 9.56 27.47 13.22
CA ILE A 26 9.95 26.37 14.12
C ILE A 26 10.17 26.94 15.51
N GLU A 27 9.42 26.42 16.47
CA GLU A 27 9.52 26.77 17.88
C GLU A 27 9.70 25.51 18.72
N THR A 28 10.52 25.61 19.78
CA THR A 28 10.62 24.58 20.80
C THR A 28 9.59 24.84 21.89
N PHE A 29 8.90 23.80 22.35
CA PHE A 29 8.01 23.86 23.49
C PHE A 29 8.19 22.64 24.41
N THR A 30 7.89 22.82 25.68
CA THR A 30 7.91 21.73 26.67
C THR A 30 6.53 21.08 26.75
N THR A 31 6.48 19.77 26.55
CA THR A 31 5.26 18.99 26.69
C THR A 31 4.83 18.90 28.16
N LYS A 32 3.57 18.51 28.43
CA LYS A 32 3.10 18.27 29.82
C LYS A 32 3.92 17.21 30.57
N GLY A 33 4.63 16.34 29.85
CA GLY A 33 5.53 15.32 30.42
C GLY A 33 6.95 15.80 30.70
N GLY A 34 7.27 17.08 30.41
CA GLY A 34 8.61 17.64 30.60
C GLY A 34 9.57 17.40 29.42
N GLU A 35 9.13 16.73 28.36
CA GLU A 35 9.94 16.50 27.16
C GLU A 35 9.92 17.72 26.24
N GLU A 36 11.04 18.04 25.60
CA GLU A 36 11.10 19.06 24.55
C GLU A 36 10.55 18.52 23.22
N ALA A 37 9.68 19.30 22.59
CA ALA A 37 9.12 19.02 21.27
C ALA A 37 9.24 20.26 20.38
N LEU A 38 9.19 20.04 19.07
CA LEU A 38 9.16 21.13 18.08
C LEU A 38 7.75 21.29 17.53
N ARG A 39 7.34 22.53 17.30
CA ARG A 39 6.15 22.86 16.51
C ARG A 39 6.53 23.74 15.32
N ALA A 40 5.80 23.63 14.23
CA ALA A 40 5.96 24.52 13.08
C ALA A 40 4.62 24.80 12.39
N ILE A 41 4.59 25.89 11.63
CA ILE A 41 3.47 26.23 10.76
C ILE A 41 3.74 25.67 9.37
N VAL A 42 2.80 24.90 8.83
CA VAL A 42 2.82 24.42 7.45
C VAL A 42 1.75 25.16 6.66
N VAL A 43 2.14 25.78 5.56
CA VAL A 43 1.27 26.54 4.67
C VAL A 43 1.03 25.71 3.41
N ASN A 44 -0.25 25.44 3.10
CA ASN A 44 -0.61 24.70 1.90
C ASN A 44 -0.61 25.59 0.64
N ALA A 45 -0.84 25.00 -0.54
CA ALA A 45 -0.90 25.74 -1.80
C ALA A 45 -2.03 26.78 -1.88
N GLU A 46 -3.07 26.65 -1.06
CA GLU A 46 -4.18 27.62 -0.96
C GLU A 46 -3.89 28.73 0.08
N GLY A 47 -2.72 28.72 0.73
CA GLY A 47 -2.37 29.68 1.79
C GLY A 47 -2.95 29.36 3.17
N LYS A 48 -3.59 28.20 3.37
CA LYS A 48 -4.11 27.77 4.68
C LYS A 48 -2.98 27.30 5.58
N GLU A 49 -2.96 27.80 6.80
CA GLU A 49 -1.98 27.43 7.83
C GLU A 49 -2.47 26.23 8.64
N SER A 50 -1.54 25.35 8.99
CA SER A 50 -1.77 24.22 9.90
C SER A 50 -0.56 24.04 10.81
N ILE A 51 -0.75 23.46 11.99
CA ILE A 51 0.33 23.21 12.93
C ILE A 51 0.75 21.75 12.84
N VAL A 52 2.06 21.52 12.75
CA VAL A 52 2.66 20.20 12.88
C VAL A 52 3.57 20.18 14.10
N GLU A 53 3.53 19.09 14.86
CA GLU A 53 4.33 18.91 16.07
C GLU A 53 5.19 17.65 15.96
N ALA A 54 6.46 17.76 16.32
CA ALA A 54 7.46 16.70 16.29
C ALA A 54 7.91 16.36 17.70
N PHE A 55 7.60 15.13 18.12
CA PHE A 55 7.96 14.56 19.41
C PHE A 55 9.10 13.56 19.21
N GLY A 56 10.15 13.67 20.05
CA GLY A 56 11.34 12.83 19.95
C GLY A 56 12.29 13.23 18.81
N ALA A 57 13.58 12.91 18.99
CA ALA A 57 14.65 13.32 18.09
C ALA A 57 14.41 12.97 16.60
N PRO A 58 13.91 11.77 16.23
CA PRO A 58 13.70 11.44 14.82
C PRO A 58 12.63 12.28 14.12
N ALA A 59 11.56 12.66 14.83
CA ALA A 59 10.52 13.51 14.25
C ALA A 59 11.02 14.96 14.14
N GLN A 60 11.81 15.42 15.11
CA GLN A 60 12.40 16.76 15.10
C GLN A 60 13.39 16.94 13.94
N GLU A 61 14.22 15.93 13.69
CA GLU A 61 15.15 15.91 12.55
C GLU A 61 14.39 15.98 11.21
N LYS A 62 13.33 15.18 11.06
CA LYS A 62 12.46 15.22 9.87
C LYS A 62 11.81 16.59 9.67
N LEU A 63 11.36 17.24 10.74
CA LEU A 63 10.75 18.57 10.66
C LEU A 63 11.75 19.65 10.26
N ARG A 64 12.97 19.62 10.82
CA ARG A 64 14.05 20.54 10.41
C ARG A 64 14.44 20.32 8.96
N ALA A 65 14.67 19.07 8.55
CA ALA A 65 14.97 18.74 7.16
C ALA A 65 13.87 19.19 6.19
N ALA A 66 12.59 19.08 6.59
CA ALA A 66 11.48 19.59 5.79
C ALA A 66 11.48 21.12 5.67
N ALA A 67 11.89 21.84 6.72
CA ALA A 67 12.04 23.30 6.67
C ALA A 67 13.23 23.72 5.81
N ASP A 68 14.37 23.04 5.93
CA ASP A 68 15.57 23.31 5.12
C ASP A 68 15.32 23.06 3.63
N ALA A 69 14.48 22.07 3.31
CA ALA A 69 14.14 21.74 1.93
C ALA A 69 13.32 22.83 1.22
N ASN A 70 12.67 23.73 1.98
CA ASN A 70 11.84 24.85 1.49
C ASN A 70 10.96 24.50 0.28
N LYS A 71 10.33 23.33 0.32
CA LYS A 71 9.47 22.79 -0.73
C LYS A 71 8.25 22.12 -0.12
N PRO A 72 7.19 21.86 -0.91
CA PRO A 72 6.03 21.15 -0.40
C PRO A 72 6.36 19.73 0.06
N MET A 73 5.96 19.41 1.29
CA MET A 73 6.14 18.12 1.94
C MET A 73 4.78 17.58 2.39
N VAL A 74 4.69 16.27 2.54
CA VAL A 74 3.54 15.56 3.09
C VAL A 74 3.88 15.14 4.52
N PHE A 75 3.22 15.76 5.49
CA PHE A 75 3.30 15.44 6.92
C PHE A 75 2.11 14.56 7.29
N ARG A 76 2.36 13.40 7.90
CA ARG A 76 1.30 12.47 8.28
C ARG A 76 1.50 11.93 9.69
N GLY A 77 0.39 11.78 10.40
CA GLY A 77 0.34 11.10 11.68
C GLY A 77 -0.92 11.44 12.47
N PRO A 78 -0.96 11.08 13.76
CA PRO A 78 -2.12 11.28 14.62
C PRO A 78 -2.56 12.74 14.68
N ALA A 79 -3.82 12.99 14.37
CA ALA A 79 -4.44 14.30 14.50
C ALA A 79 -4.97 14.51 15.92
N TYR A 80 -4.98 15.77 16.34
CA TYR A 80 -5.72 16.22 17.51
C TYR A 80 -6.06 17.69 17.35
N PHE A 81 -7.05 18.14 18.12
CA PHE A 81 -7.45 19.53 18.19
C PHE A 81 -7.04 20.09 19.55
N THR A 82 -6.54 21.32 19.54
CA THR A 82 -6.31 22.10 20.75
C THR A 82 -7.51 23.02 21.00
N GLU A 83 -7.61 23.56 22.22
CA GLU A 83 -8.60 24.60 22.54
C GLU A 83 -8.42 25.78 21.57
N GLY A 84 -9.41 25.99 20.69
CA GLY A 84 -9.34 26.96 19.58
C GLY A 84 -9.58 26.37 18.18
N ASN A 85 -9.87 25.07 18.05
CA ASN A 85 -10.16 24.38 16.78
C ASN A 85 -9.05 24.48 15.72
N VAL A 86 -7.83 24.77 16.13
CA VAL A 86 -6.67 24.71 15.23
C VAL A 86 -6.36 23.23 14.97
N PRO A 87 -6.19 22.79 13.72
CA PRO A 87 -5.81 21.43 13.42
C PRO A 87 -4.32 21.20 13.70
N HIS A 88 -4.00 20.25 14.58
CA HIS A 88 -2.64 19.80 14.84
C HIS A 88 -2.40 18.41 14.26
N VAL A 89 -1.20 18.16 13.76
CA VAL A 89 -0.74 16.82 13.35
C VAL A 89 0.57 16.50 14.03
N MET A 90 0.59 15.38 14.74
CA MET A 90 1.82 14.79 15.28
C MET A 90 2.58 14.10 14.13
N ILE A 91 3.82 14.49 13.90
CA ILE A 91 4.64 13.97 12.81
C ILE A 91 5.05 12.52 13.12
N ALA A 92 4.50 11.57 12.36
CA ALA A 92 5.00 10.20 12.29
C ALA A 92 5.87 10.00 11.04
N THR A 93 5.40 10.49 9.89
CA THR A 93 6.11 10.43 8.62
C THR A 93 6.14 11.79 7.91
N VAL A 94 7.24 12.02 7.20
CA VAL A 94 7.46 13.20 6.35
C VAL A 94 8.03 12.71 5.03
N SER A 95 7.44 13.11 3.93
CA SER A 95 7.91 12.75 2.58
C SER A 95 7.80 13.94 1.64
N ALA A 96 8.64 13.99 0.61
CA ALA A 96 8.49 15.01 -0.42
C ALA A 96 7.12 14.85 -1.09
N GLN A 97 6.42 15.95 -1.31
CA GLN A 97 5.25 15.89 -2.18
C GLN A 97 5.74 15.50 -3.57
N ALA A 98 5.27 14.36 -4.08
CA ALA A 98 5.49 14.02 -5.48
C ALA A 98 4.92 15.18 -6.31
N GLU A 99 5.65 15.63 -7.33
CA GLU A 99 5.10 16.60 -8.27
C GLU A 99 3.73 16.11 -8.73
N PRO A 100 2.70 16.99 -8.75
CA PRO A 100 1.45 16.62 -9.35
C PRO A 100 1.78 16.15 -10.77
N LYS A 101 1.57 14.86 -11.04
CA LYS A 101 1.60 14.38 -12.42
C LYS A 101 0.65 15.29 -13.16
N ALA A 102 1.14 15.94 -14.22
CA ALA A 102 0.30 16.73 -15.09
C ALA A 102 -0.98 15.93 -15.34
N ASP A 103 -2.14 16.56 -15.12
CA ASP A 103 -3.41 15.92 -15.45
C ASP A 103 -3.26 15.39 -16.87
N ALA A 104 -3.31 14.07 -16.99
CA ALA A 104 -3.29 13.46 -18.31
C ALA A 104 -4.44 14.12 -19.07
N PRO A 105 -4.24 14.57 -20.32
CA PRO A 105 -5.28 15.24 -21.07
C PRO A 105 -6.56 14.43 -20.96
N ALA A 106 -7.65 15.11 -20.57
CA ALA A 106 -8.92 14.45 -20.32
C ALA A 106 -9.29 13.63 -21.56
N LYS A 107 -9.24 12.30 -21.43
CA LYS A 107 -9.56 11.39 -22.52
C LYS A 107 -11.02 11.61 -22.90
N THR A 108 -11.29 11.69 -24.19
CA THR A 108 -12.66 11.70 -24.71
C THR A 108 -13.37 10.39 -24.36
N ALA A 109 -14.71 10.40 -24.37
CA ALA A 109 -15.50 9.18 -24.14
C ALA A 109 -15.13 8.05 -25.13
N GLU A 110 -14.77 8.42 -26.37
CA GLU A 110 -14.31 7.48 -27.41
C GLU A 110 -12.95 6.86 -27.06
N GLU A 111 -12.00 7.65 -26.56
CA GLU A 111 -10.68 7.14 -26.12
C GLU A 111 -10.79 6.24 -24.89
N ILE A 112 -11.72 6.54 -23.97
CA ILE A 112 -11.98 5.71 -22.79
C ILE A 112 -12.58 4.37 -23.20
N GLU A 113 -13.55 4.35 -24.11
CA GLU A 113 -14.15 3.11 -24.61
C GLU A 113 -13.16 2.29 -25.44
N ALA A 114 -12.32 2.94 -26.26
CA ALA A 114 -11.26 2.27 -27.00
C ALA A 114 -10.22 1.64 -26.07
N GLU A 115 -9.82 2.32 -24.99
CA GLU A 115 -8.88 1.79 -24.00
C GLU A 115 -9.49 0.63 -23.19
N LYS A 116 -10.78 0.73 -22.82
CA LYS A 116 -11.49 -0.39 -22.19
C LYS A 116 -11.55 -1.60 -23.11
N ALA A 117 -11.85 -1.41 -24.39
CA ALA A 117 -11.90 -2.48 -25.37
C ALA A 117 -10.52 -3.13 -25.55
N ALA A 118 -9.47 -2.33 -25.73
CA ALA A 118 -8.09 -2.82 -25.83
C ALA A 118 -7.65 -3.58 -24.57
N ARG A 119 -8.01 -3.07 -23.39
CA ARG A 119 -7.72 -3.75 -22.11
C ARG A 119 -8.51 -5.04 -21.95
N ALA A 120 -9.77 -5.07 -22.39
CA ALA A 120 -10.57 -6.28 -22.39
C ALA A 120 -10.00 -7.34 -23.34
N GLU A 121 -9.52 -6.93 -24.51
CA GLU A 121 -8.88 -7.81 -25.49
C GLU A 121 -7.55 -8.37 -24.96
N ALA A 122 -6.69 -7.51 -24.40
CA ALA A 122 -5.44 -7.93 -23.77
C ALA A 122 -5.69 -8.88 -22.59
N ASN A 123 -6.71 -8.61 -21.77
CA ASN A 123 -7.10 -9.50 -20.68
C ASN A 123 -7.63 -10.84 -21.18
N LYS A 124 -8.38 -10.85 -22.29
CA LYS A 124 -8.88 -12.08 -22.92
C LYS A 124 -7.74 -12.93 -23.47
N ALA A 125 -6.75 -12.30 -24.13
CA ALA A 125 -5.56 -12.99 -24.61
C ALA A 125 -4.76 -13.62 -23.46
N ARG A 126 -4.48 -12.85 -22.40
CA ARG A 126 -3.80 -13.38 -21.19
C ARG A 126 -4.60 -14.47 -20.49
N ALA A 127 -5.92 -14.36 -20.45
CA ALA A 127 -6.77 -15.38 -19.86
C ALA A 127 -6.77 -16.67 -20.69
N ALA A 128 -6.75 -16.57 -22.03
CA ALA A 128 -6.64 -17.71 -22.92
C ALA A 128 -5.32 -18.45 -22.74
N GLU A 129 -4.20 -17.72 -22.66
CA GLU A 129 -2.87 -18.28 -22.41
C GLU A 129 -2.80 -19.01 -21.06
N ARG A 130 -3.26 -18.37 -19.97
CA ARG A 130 -3.35 -19.07 -18.67
C ARG A 130 -4.28 -20.26 -18.70
N ASN A 131 -5.40 -20.13 -19.40
CA ASN A 131 -6.37 -21.20 -19.51
C ASN A 131 -5.82 -22.35 -20.31
N ALA A 132 -4.92 -22.16 -21.28
CA ALA A 132 -4.26 -23.23 -22.03
C ALA A 132 -3.33 -24.06 -21.14
N SER A 133 -2.66 -23.43 -20.17
CA SER A 133 -1.64 -24.07 -19.34
C SER A 133 -2.13 -24.57 -17.97
N ARG A 134 -3.44 -24.79 -17.80
CA ARG A 134 -4.02 -25.31 -16.56
C ARG A 134 -5.20 -26.26 -16.75
N VAL A 135 -5.42 -27.12 -15.76
CA VAL A 135 -6.60 -27.98 -15.61
C VAL A 135 -7.14 -27.85 -14.18
N ALA A 136 -8.46 -27.81 -14.03
CA ALA A 136 -9.10 -27.86 -12.72
C ALA A 136 -9.17 -29.32 -12.27
N VAL A 137 -8.68 -29.58 -11.06
CA VAL A 137 -8.55 -30.91 -10.46
C VAL A 137 -9.14 -30.88 -9.05
N GLU A 138 -9.62 -32.02 -8.55
CA GLU A 138 -10.09 -32.10 -7.18
C GLU A 138 -8.93 -31.84 -6.21
N ALA A 139 -9.19 -31.09 -5.13
CA ALA A 139 -8.13 -30.72 -4.20
C ALA A 139 -7.46 -31.98 -3.61
N GLY A 140 -6.13 -32.07 -3.73
CA GLY A 140 -5.35 -33.20 -3.27
C GLY A 140 -5.33 -34.43 -4.20
N SER A 141 -6.01 -34.38 -5.37
CA SER A 141 -6.01 -35.51 -6.31
C SER A 141 -4.75 -35.60 -7.18
N VAL A 142 -4.02 -34.50 -7.33
CA VAL A 142 -2.77 -34.42 -8.10
C VAL A 142 -1.75 -33.53 -7.39
N GLY A 143 -0.49 -33.92 -7.49
CA GLY A 143 0.68 -33.20 -6.99
C GLY A 143 1.60 -32.72 -8.10
N ILE A 144 2.68 -32.05 -7.69
CA ILE A 144 3.77 -31.66 -8.60
C ILE A 144 4.49 -32.94 -9.07
N GLY A 145 4.75 -33.05 -10.37
CA GLY A 145 5.33 -34.24 -11.01
C GLY A 145 4.30 -35.26 -11.49
N ASP A 146 3.03 -35.12 -11.12
CA ASP A 146 1.96 -35.97 -11.65
C ASP A 146 1.62 -35.59 -13.09
N THR A 147 0.90 -36.49 -13.79
CA THR A 147 0.45 -36.25 -15.16
C THR A 147 -1.04 -35.92 -15.20
N VAL A 148 -1.39 -34.81 -15.83
CA VAL A 148 -2.77 -34.42 -16.14
C VAL A 148 -3.01 -34.43 -17.65
N GLU A 149 -4.22 -34.77 -18.07
CA GLU A 149 -4.59 -34.74 -19.48
C GLU A 149 -5.41 -33.48 -19.81
N LYS A 150 -5.08 -32.86 -20.94
CA LYS A 150 -5.85 -31.75 -21.49
C LYS A 150 -5.85 -31.80 -23.00
N ASP A 151 -7.03 -31.62 -23.60
CA ASP A 151 -7.20 -31.61 -25.06
C ASP A 151 -6.58 -32.85 -25.73
N GLY A 152 -6.58 -33.99 -25.03
CA GLY A 152 -6.00 -35.27 -25.49
C GLY A 152 -4.48 -35.38 -25.33
N VAL A 153 -3.82 -34.39 -24.71
CA VAL A 153 -2.37 -34.36 -24.49
C VAL A 153 -2.07 -34.50 -23.00
N LYS A 154 -1.11 -35.37 -22.67
CA LYS A 154 -0.62 -35.55 -21.31
C LYS A 154 0.45 -34.53 -20.98
N HIS A 155 0.30 -33.87 -19.85
CA HIS A 155 1.19 -32.83 -19.36
C HIS A 155 1.64 -33.14 -17.94
N GLU A 156 2.92 -32.93 -17.65
CA GLU A 156 3.46 -33.00 -16.30
C GLU A 156 3.08 -31.73 -15.52
N VAL A 157 2.59 -31.89 -14.31
CA VAL A 157 2.20 -30.80 -13.42
C VAL A 157 3.45 -30.18 -12.80
N ASN A 158 3.68 -28.91 -13.08
CA ASN A 158 4.80 -28.16 -12.51
C ASN A 158 4.41 -27.39 -11.23
N HIS A 159 3.13 -27.03 -11.08
CA HIS A 159 2.64 -26.30 -9.92
C HIS A 159 1.16 -26.59 -9.64
N VAL A 160 0.77 -26.64 -8.36
CA VAL A 160 -0.62 -26.74 -7.93
C VAL A 160 -0.98 -25.46 -7.18
N GLY A 161 -1.98 -24.73 -7.68
CA GLY A 161 -2.43 -23.48 -7.07
C GLY A 161 -3.26 -23.68 -5.81
N GLU A 162 -3.69 -22.56 -5.23
CA GLU A 162 -4.57 -22.54 -4.06
C GLU A 162 -5.91 -23.23 -4.33
N THR A 163 -6.47 -23.82 -3.27
CA THR A 163 -7.77 -24.48 -3.33
C THR A 163 -8.88 -23.44 -3.29
N PHE A 164 -9.93 -23.68 -4.07
CA PHE A 164 -11.13 -22.84 -4.11
C PHE A 164 -12.38 -23.71 -4.30
N GLU A 165 -13.54 -23.15 -3.96
CA GLU A 165 -14.81 -23.85 -4.12
C GLU A 165 -15.36 -23.67 -5.54
N ARG A 166 -15.75 -24.79 -6.17
CA ARG A 166 -16.44 -24.80 -7.46
C ARG A 166 -17.43 -25.95 -7.49
N ASP A 167 -18.68 -25.64 -7.85
CA ASP A 167 -19.76 -26.63 -7.96
C ASP A 167 -19.92 -27.50 -6.68
N GLY A 168 -19.72 -26.90 -5.50
CA GLY A 168 -19.81 -27.57 -4.20
C GLY A 168 -18.63 -28.49 -3.85
N LYS A 169 -17.52 -28.44 -4.61
CA LYS A 169 -16.30 -29.20 -4.35
C LYS A 169 -15.09 -28.28 -4.18
N GLN A 170 -14.12 -28.73 -3.37
CA GLN A 170 -12.81 -28.09 -3.34
C GLN A 170 -11.99 -28.54 -4.54
N VAL A 171 -11.54 -27.58 -5.32
CA VAL A 171 -10.72 -27.79 -6.51
C VAL A 171 -9.46 -26.94 -6.44
N ALA A 172 -8.42 -27.36 -7.13
CA ALA A 172 -7.22 -26.57 -7.38
C ALA A 172 -6.98 -26.50 -8.89
N TYR A 173 -6.14 -25.54 -9.31
CA TYR A 173 -5.61 -25.56 -10.67
C TYR A 173 -4.25 -26.24 -10.68
N ALA A 174 -4.13 -27.32 -11.46
CA ALA A 174 -2.84 -27.89 -11.82
C ALA A 174 -2.31 -27.15 -13.06
N TYR A 175 -1.12 -26.55 -12.93
CA TYR A 175 -0.45 -25.79 -13.97
C TYR A 175 0.71 -26.59 -14.55
N PHE A 176 0.89 -26.48 -15.86
CA PHE A 176 1.92 -27.19 -16.61
C PHE A 176 2.56 -26.28 -17.67
N GLY A 177 3.66 -26.72 -18.27
CA GLY A 177 4.41 -25.96 -19.27
C GLY A 177 5.09 -24.72 -18.68
N GLU A 178 5.39 -23.73 -19.52
CA GLU A 178 6.16 -22.54 -19.12
C GLU A 178 5.52 -21.78 -17.95
N LEU A 179 4.19 -21.59 -17.99
CA LEU A 179 3.47 -20.92 -16.91
C LEU A 179 3.54 -21.71 -15.59
N GLY A 180 3.42 -23.04 -15.65
CA GLY A 180 3.57 -23.89 -14.48
C GLY A 180 4.97 -23.79 -13.86
N ALA A 181 6.01 -23.79 -14.71
CA ALA A 181 7.40 -23.64 -14.28
C ALA A 181 7.68 -22.25 -13.68
N GLU A 182 7.13 -21.18 -14.25
CA GLU A 182 7.26 -19.81 -13.71
C GLU A 182 6.63 -19.69 -12.32
N LEU A 183 5.43 -20.26 -12.14
CA LEU A 183 4.75 -20.25 -10.85
C LEU A 183 5.48 -21.08 -9.79
N ALA A 184 6.07 -22.22 -10.18
CA ALA A 184 6.91 -23.02 -9.30
C ALA A 184 8.17 -22.25 -8.86
N ALA A 185 8.83 -21.55 -9.78
CA ALA A 185 9.99 -20.72 -9.47
C ALA A 185 9.65 -19.58 -8.50
N LYS A 186 8.54 -18.86 -8.74
CA LYS A 186 8.06 -17.80 -7.84
C LYS A 186 7.71 -18.31 -6.45
N ALA A 187 7.07 -19.49 -6.35
CA ALA A 187 6.77 -20.11 -5.08
C ALA A 187 8.06 -20.49 -4.32
N ALA A 188 9.07 -21.00 -5.03
CA ALA A 188 10.37 -21.34 -4.45
C ALA A 188 11.15 -20.09 -3.98
N GLU A 189 11.08 -18.98 -4.70
CA GLU A 189 11.67 -17.69 -4.27
C GLU A 189 10.98 -17.17 -3.01
N LYS A 190 9.65 -17.17 -2.98
CA LYS A 190 8.87 -16.74 -1.81
C LYS A 190 9.18 -17.59 -0.56
N ALA A 191 9.30 -18.91 -0.72
CA ALA A 191 9.67 -19.80 0.37
C ALA A 191 11.07 -19.48 0.94
N LYS A 192 12.02 -19.09 0.08
CA LYS A 192 13.36 -18.66 0.52
C LYS A 192 13.35 -17.32 1.26
N GLU A 193 12.49 -16.38 0.87
CA GLU A 193 12.34 -15.09 1.55
C GLU A 193 11.66 -15.23 2.94
N GLU A 194 10.68 -16.13 3.05
CA GLU A 194 10.02 -16.43 4.32
C GLU A 194 10.94 -17.18 5.29
N ASP A 195 11.79 -18.09 4.81
CA ASP A 195 12.81 -18.79 5.63
C ASP A 195 14.00 -17.87 6.00
N ALA A 196 14.26 -16.83 5.19
CA ALA A 196 15.27 -15.81 5.48
C ALA A 196 14.77 -14.70 6.43
N SER A 197 13.50 -14.72 6.84
CA SER A 197 12.97 -13.80 7.86
C SER A 197 13.25 -14.37 9.25
N PRO A 198 14.21 -13.82 10.03
CA PRO A 198 14.42 -14.26 11.39
C PRO A 198 13.15 -13.97 12.19
N SER A 199 12.59 -15.00 12.81
CA SER A 199 11.62 -14.87 13.89
C SER A 199 12.17 -13.90 14.93
N MET A 200 11.63 -12.68 14.99
CA MET A 200 11.70 -11.82 16.17
C MET A 200 10.60 -12.20 17.15
#